data_AF-A0A955WSY0-F1
#
_entry.id   AF-A0A955WSY0-F1
#
_cell.length_a   1.000
_cell.length_b   1.000
_cell.length_c   1.000
_cell.angle_alpha   90.00
_cell.angle_beta   90.00
_cell.angle_gamma   90.00
#
_symmetry.space_group_name_H-M   'P 1'
#
loop_
_entity.id
_entity.type
_entity.pdbx_description
1 polymer ?
#
loop_
_entity_poly.entity_id
_entity_poly.type
_entity_poly.pdbx_seq_one_letter_code
_entity_poly.pdbx_strand_id
1 'polypeptide(L)'
;RYTKDGSVNSREDRAVVDDIGLEGVEVCPFFAPPPEGILQDLPEAEVLATGWRPCFAGPYNGVTAIDPILAGCQGEQMMLACRPVGAANFTLAAAGQTAEITRNIGDGVDAVNPHNGVNFYFSPTRSWGFAPIDLPVNRNSCDF
;
A
#
# COMPACT_ATOMS: atom_id res chain seq x y z
N ARG A 1 -3.63 54.96 10.27
CA ARG A 1 -2.89 54.77 11.54
C ARG A 1 -3.84 54.10 12.52
N TYR A 2 -3.67 52.80 12.78
CA TYR A 2 -4.38 52.09 13.83
C TYR A 2 -3.37 51.23 14.60
N THR A 3 -3.54 51.22 15.91
CA THR A 3 -2.58 50.76 16.93
C THR A 3 -2.72 49.28 17.26
N LYS A 4 -1.60 48.79 17.79
CA LYS A 4 -1.27 47.50 18.40
C LYS A 4 -2.28 46.97 19.43
N ASP A 5 -2.38 45.64 19.39
CA ASP A 5 -2.59 44.69 20.50
C ASP A 5 -4.02 44.53 21.08
N GLY A 6 -4.44 43.28 21.20
CA GLY A 6 -5.78 42.88 21.65
C GLY A 6 -6.17 41.51 21.12
N SER A 7 -5.51 40.47 21.64
CA SER A 7 -5.78 39.05 21.42
C SER A 7 -7.25 38.65 21.52
N VAL A 8 -7.73 37.78 20.61
CA VAL A 8 -8.97 37.02 20.76
C VAL A 8 -8.64 35.54 20.81
N ASN A 9 -9.10 34.90 21.88
CA ASN A 9 -8.83 33.53 22.26
C ASN A 9 -9.98 32.63 21.80
N SER A 10 -9.64 31.45 21.25
CA SER A 10 -10.47 30.24 21.12
C SER A 10 -11.89 30.37 20.55
N ARG A 11 -12.06 29.95 19.27
CA ARG A 11 -13.17 29.16 18.68
C ARG A 11 -13.45 29.58 17.24
N GLU A 12 -12.75 28.99 16.27
CA GLU A 12 -13.12 29.02 14.85
C GLU A 12 -12.76 27.67 14.22
N ASP A 13 -13.53 26.63 14.54
CA ASP A 13 -14.37 25.97 13.54
C ASP A 13 -15.17 26.96 12.66
N ARG A 14 -14.51 27.50 11.63
CA ARG A 14 -15.18 28.10 10.48
C ARG A 14 -14.22 28.13 9.30
N ALA A 15 -14.41 27.16 8.41
CA ALA A 15 -14.08 27.20 6.99
C ALA A 15 -13.29 28.44 6.53
N VAL A 16 -11.96 28.33 6.49
CA VAL A 16 -11.14 29.15 5.59
C VAL A 16 -11.13 28.47 4.22
N VAL A 17 -12.31 28.41 3.61
CA VAL A 17 -12.48 28.14 2.19
C VAL A 17 -13.35 29.25 1.65
N ASP A 18 -12.83 30.47 1.64
CA ASP A 18 -13.24 31.50 0.70
C ASP A 18 -12.18 32.60 0.71
N ASP A 19 -11.67 32.91 -0.48
CA ASP A 19 -10.82 34.07 -0.82
C ASP A 19 -9.29 33.93 -0.78
N ILE A 20 -8.76 32.81 -1.27
CA ILE A 20 -7.50 32.85 -2.02
C ILE A 20 -7.80 32.51 -3.47
N GLY A 21 -7.96 33.56 -4.29
CA GLY A 21 -8.03 33.46 -5.75
C GLY A 21 -6.79 32.80 -6.32
N LEU A 22 -6.80 31.47 -6.38
CA LEU A 22 -5.76 30.61 -6.92
C LEU A 22 -6.29 29.89 -8.15
N GLU A 23 -6.59 30.65 -9.20
CA GLU A 23 -6.58 30.13 -10.56
C GLU A 23 -5.13 29.68 -10.84
N GLY A 24 -4.82 28.40 -10.60
CA GLY A 24 -3.50 27.81 -10.89
C GLY A 24 -2.69 27.28 -9.71
N VAL A 25 -3.27 27.08 -8.52
CA VAL A 25 -2.64 26.15 -7.56
C VAL A 25 -3.06 24.75 -7.94
N GLU A 26 -2.18 24.10 -8.69
CA GLU A 26 -2.15 22.65 -8.81
C GLU A 26 -2.00 22.10 -7.39
N VAL A 27 -3.15 21.73 -6.80
CA VAL A 27 -3.15 20.92 -5.58
C VAL A 27 -2.28 19.71 -5.91
N CYS A 28 -1.15 19.55 -5.21
CA CYS A 28 -0.38 18.31 -5.27
C CYS A 28 -1.42 17.19 -5.17
N PRO A 29 -1.45 16.23 -6.11
CA PRO A 29 -2.49 15.21 -6.10
C PRO A 29 -2.46 14.59 -4.72
N PHE A 30 -3.53 14.81 -3.95
CA PHE A 30 -3.73 14.09 -2.71
C PHE A 30 -3.81 12.64 -3.12
N PHE A 31 -2.68 11.94 -3.04
CA PHE A 31 -2.59 10.55 -3.44
C PHE A 31 -3.54 9.82 -2.51
N ALA A 32 -4.64 9.29 -3.07
CA ALA A 32 -5.63 8.62 -2.25
C ALA A 32 -4.94 7.51 -1.44
N PRO A 33 -5.27 7.36 -0.15
CA PRO A 33 -4.69 6.28 0.64
C PRO A 33 -4.97 4.92 -0.03
N PRO A 34 -4.06 3.94 0.09
CA PRO A 34 -4.29 2.63 -0.49
C PRO A 34 -5.47 1.97 0.24
N PRO A 35 -6.23 1.08 -0.42
CA PRO A 35 -7.30 0.37 0.25
C PRO A 35 -6.75 -0.46 1.42
N GLU A 36 -7.45 -0.41 2.56
CA GLU A 36 -7.03 -1.05 3.82
C GLU A 36 -7.49 -2.52 3.87
N GLY A 37 -6.66 -3.38 4.49
CA GLY A 37 -7.01 -4.77 4.78
C GLY A 37 -6.81 -5.74 3.61
N ILE A 38 -7.34 -6.95 3.78
CA ILE A 38 -7.38 -7.97 2.73
C ILE A 38 -8.65 -7.78 1.91
N LEU A 39 -8.47 -7.45 0.64
CA LEU A 39 -9.52 -7.37 -0.36
C LEU A 39 -9.75 -8.75 -0.97
N GLN A 40 -11.02 -9.09 -1.21
CA GLN A 40 -11.45 -10.35 -1.79
C GLN A 40 -12.29 -10.09 -3.04
N ASP A 41 -12.19 -11.00 -4.01
CA ASP A 41 -12.97 -10.96 -5.26
C ASP A 41 -12.88 -9.61 -5.99
N LEU A 42 -11.68 -9.05 -6.05
CA LEU A 42 -11.41 -7.71 -6.55
C LEU A 42 -11.24 -7.73 -8.08
N PRO A 43 -12.10 -7.09 -8.88
CA PRO A 43 -11.96 -7.09 -10.34
C PRO A 43 -10.70 -6.35 -10.79
N GLU A 44 -9.85 -6.99 -11.61
CA GLU A 44 -8.61 -6.35 -12.09
C GLU A 44 -8.91 -5.05 -12.86
N ALA A 45 -9.97 -5.05 -13.67
CA ALA A 45 -10.36 -3.88 -14.46
C ALA A 45 -10.65 -2.65 -13.58
N GLU A 46 -11.26 -2.84 -12.40
CA GLU A 46 -11.54 -1.75 -11.46
C GLU A 46 -10.26 -1.22 -10.81
N VAL A 47 -9.33 -2.12 -10.46
CA VAL A 47 -8.00 -1.75 -9.95
C VAL A 47 -7.25 -0.90 -10.97
N LEU A 48 -7.21 -1.32 -12.24
CA LEU A 48 -6.53 -0.57 -13.30
C LEU A 48 -7.20 0.78 -13.61
N ALA A 49 -8.52 0.85 -13.49
CA ALA A 49 -9.29 2.08 -13.68
C ALA A 49 -9.00 3.15 -12.62
N THR A 50 -8.55 2.75 -11.43
CA THR A 50 -8.17 3.65 -10.33
C THR A 50 -6.70 4.11 -10.40
N GLY A 51 -6.00 3.82 -11.49
CA GLY A 51 -4.64 4.31 -11.75
C GLY A 51 -3.52 3.33 -11.39
N TRP A 52 -3.84 2.18 -10.79
CA TRP A 52 -2.86 1.12 -10.57
C TRP A 52 -2.34 0.57 -11.90
N ARG A 53 -1.10 0.09 -11.87
CA ARG A 53 -0.41 -0.49 -13.03
C ARG A 53 0.32 -1.76 -12.58
N PRO A 54 0.21 -2.87 -13.34
CA PRO A 54 0.97 -4.06 -13.03
C PRO A 54 2.45 -3.80 -13.30
N CYS A 55 3.29 -4.03 -12.28
CA CYS A 55 4.74 -3.94 -12.40
C CYS A 55 5.42 -5.32 -12.47
N PHE A 56 4.74 -6.35 -11.99
CA PHE A 56 5.17 -7.75 -12.09
C PHE A 56 3.94 -8.68 -12.05
N ALA A 57 4.02 -9.78 -12.80
CA ALA A 57 3.06 -10.88 -12.72
C ALA A 57 3.78 -12.19 -13.04
N GLY A 58 3.53 -13.22 -12.22
CA GLY A 58 4.12 -14.54 -12.41
C GLY A 58 3.34 -15.62 -11.66
N PRO A 59 3.42 -16.88 -12.10
CA PRO A 59 2.84 -18.00 -11.38
C PRO A 59 3.63 -18.33 -10.10
N TYR A 60 2.97 -18.89 -9.08
CA TYR A 60 3.59 -19.36 -7.84
C TYR A 60 4.29 -20.74 -7.95
N ASN A 61 4.58 -21.20 -9.17
CA ASN A 61 5.12 -22.55 -9.41
C ASN A 61 6.64 -22.59 -9.65
N GLY A 62 7.36 -21.57 -9.19
CA GLY A 62 8.82 -21.49 -9.35
C GLY A 62 9.46 -20.39 -8.53
N VAL A 63 10.78 -20.26 -8.67
CA VAL A 63 11.61 -19.24 -8.00
C VAL A 63 11.84 -18.08 -8.95
N THR A 64 11.58 -16.86 -8.49
CA THR A 64 11.88 -15.63 -9.23
C THR A 64 12.86 -14.77 -8.44
N ALA A 65 13.86 -14.22 -9.12
CA ALA A 65 14.78 -13.27 -8.51
C ALA A 65 14.02 -12.02 -8.06
N ILE A 66 14.26 -11.58 -6.82
CA ILE A 66 13.51 -10.47 -6.21
C ILE A 66 13.96 -9.10 -6.73
N ASP A 67 15.25 -8.91 -7.03
CA ASP A 67 15.81 -7.61 -7.41
C ASP A 67 15.14 -6.97 -8.64
N PRO A 68 14.90 -7.71 -9.75
CA PRO A 68 14.20 -7.13 -10.91
C PRO A 68 12.76 -6.71 -10.60
N ILE A 69 12.09 -7.41 -9.68
CA ILE A 69 10.72 -7.08 -9.27
C ILE A 69 10.71 -5.77 -8.48
N LEU A 70 11.60 -5.64 -7.49
CA LEU A 70 11.74 -4.41 -6.71
C LEU A 70 12.17 -3.22 -7.56
N ALA A 71 13.03 -3.44 -8.56
CA ALA A 71 13.42 -2.40 -9.51
C ALA A 71 12.26 -1.96 -10.43
N GLY A 72 11.34 -2.88 -10.77
CA GLY A 72 10.18 -2.59 -11.63
C GLY A 72 8.99 -1.97 -10.88
N CYS A 73 8.89 -2.17 -9.56
CA CYS A 73 7.74 -1.77 -8.75
C CYS A 73 8.07 -0.58 -7.81
N GLN A 74 8.25 0.61 -8.39
CA GLN A 74 8.74 1.82 -7.66
C GLN A 74 7.65 2.86 -7.32
N GLY A 75 6.36 2.52 -7.40
CA GLY A 75 5.30 3.43 -6.97
C GLY A 75 5.38 3.75 -5.46
N GLU A 76 4.83 4.88 -5.02
CA GLU A 76 4.73 5.20 -3.58
C GLU A 76 3.88 4.17 -2.82
N GLN A 77 2.88 3.62 -3.51
CA GLN A 77 2.04 2.54 -3.03
C GLN A 77 2.25 1.28 -3.87
N MET A 78 2.11 0.12 -3.23
CA MET A 78 2.19 -1.19 -3.83
C MET A 78 1.00 -2.03 -3.41
N MET A 79 0.56 -2.91 -4.30
CA MET A 79 -0.45 -3.93 -4.04
C MET A 79 0.13 -5.30 -4.38
N LEU A 80 0.06 -6.23 -3.42
CA LEU A 80 0.31 -7.64 -3.66
C LEU A 80 -1.05 -8.30 -3.91
N ALA A 81 -1.20 -8.95 -5.07
CA ALA A 81 -2.46 -9.57 -5.46
C ALA A 81 -2.22 -10.98 -6.04
N CYS A 82 -3.15 -11.90 -5.76
CA CYS A 82 -3.09 -13.29 -6.20
C CYS A 82 -4.41 -13.71 -6.85
N ARG A 83 -4.30 -14.50 -7.93
CA ARG A 83 -5.43 -15.15 -8.61
C ARG A 83 -4.97 -16.39 -9.38
N PRO A 84 -5.90 -17.31 -9.71
CA PRO A 84 -5.66 -18.32 -10.74
C PRO A 84 -5.32 -17.67 -12.08
N VAL A 85 -4.44 -18.31 -12.86
CA VAL A 85 -4.10 -17.85 -14.22
C VAL A 85 -5.37 -17.80 -15.08
N GLY A 86 -5.62 -16.66 -15.71
CA GLY A 86 -6.79 -16.43 -16.56
C GLY A 86 -8.07 -15.98 -15.84
N ALA A 87 -8.08 -15.89 -14.50
CA ALA A 87 -9.20 -15.32 -13.77
C ALA A 87 -9.27 -13.80 -13.95
N ALA A 88 -10.47 -13.23 -14.09
CA ALA A 88 -10.66 -11.78 -14.21
C ALA A 88 -10.46 -11.04 -12.88
N ASN A 89 -10.72 -11.72 -11.76
CA ASN A 89 -10.69 -11.14 -10.42
C ASN A 89 -9.45 -11.61 -9.66
N PHE A 90 -8.89 -10.72 -8.85
CA PHE A 90 -7.97 -11.09 -7.78
C PHE A 90 -8.74 -11.78 -6.67
N THR A 91 -8.33 -13.00 -6.32
CA THR A 91 -8.94 -13.73 -5.21
C THR A 91 -8.63 -13.03 -3.90
N LEU A 92 -7.37 -12.58 -3.74
CA LEU A 92 -6.90 -11.82 -2.60
C LEU A 92 -5.99 -10.70 -3.08
N ALA A 93 -6.11 -9.53 -2.46
CA ALA A 93 -5.16 -8.44 -2.62
C ALA A 93 -4.99 -7.68 -1.30
N ALA A 94 -3.80 -7.12 -1.09
CA ALA A 94 -3.54 -6.18 -0.01
C ALA A 94 -2.63 -5.07 -0.52
N ALA A 95 -2.93 -3.84 -0.15
CA ALA A 95 -2.19 -2.65 -0.59
C ALA A 95 -1.61 -1.88 0.60
N GLY A 96 -0.62 -1.04 0.34
CA GLY A 96 0.08 -0.29 1.37
C GLY A 96 1.17 0.60 0.77
N GLN A 97 1.99 1.19 1.63
CA GLN A 97 3.15 1.97 1.19
C GLN A 97 4.21 0.98 0.72
N THR A 98 4.85 1.26 -0.41
CA THR A 98 5.89 0.38 -0.98
C THR A 98 7.00 0.11 0.03
N ALA A 99 7.48 1.15 0.71
CA ALA A 99 8.55 1.02 1.72
C ALA A 99 8.18 0.09 2.89
N GLU A 100 6.90 -0.02 3.22
CA GLU A 100 6.38 -0.90 4.28
C GLU A 100 6.23 -2.34 3.79
N ILE A 101 5.77 -2.52 2.55
CA ILE A 101 5.58 -3.83 1.91
C ILE A 101 6.92 -4.50 1.58
N THR A 102 7.95 -3.70 1.27
CA THR A 102 9.30 -4.17 0.95
C THR A 102 10.27 -4.03 2.12
N ARG A 103 9.79 -3.75 3.33
CA ARG A 103 10.64 -3.71 4.53
C ARG A 103 11.15 -5.11 4.84
N ASN A 104 12.47 -5.30 4.78
CA ASN A 104 13.08 -6.55 5.22
C ASN A 104 12.91 -6.70 6.73
N ILE A 105 12.18 -7.74 7.14
CA ILE A 105 11.92 -8.08 8.53
C ILE A 105 12.70 -9.33 8.99
N GLY A 106 13.62 -9.81 8.16
CA GLY A 106 14.43 -11.00 8.41
C GLY A 106 13.68 -12.32 8.24
N ASP A 107 14.35 -13.38 8.68
CA ASP A 107 13.96 -14.79 8.45
C ASP A 107 13.29 -15.45 9.66
N GLY A 108 12.83 -14.66 10.64
CA GLY A 108 11.98 -15.17 11.73
C GLY A 108 10.73 -15.86 11.18
N VAL A 109 10.35 -17.01 11.74
CA VAL A 109 9.19 -17.81 11.30
C VAL A 109 7.86 -17.07 11.45
N ASP A 110 7.78 -16.21 12.45
CA ASP A 110 6.63 -15.41 12.88
C ASP A 110 6.85 -13.90 12.67
N ALA A 111 7.99 -13.51 12.10
CA ALA A 111 8.28 -12.11 11.84
C ALA A 111 7.30 -11.53 10.80
N VAL A 112 6.68 -10.40 11.16
CA VAL A 112 5.72 -9.63 10.37
C VAL A 112 5.94 -8.12 10.50
N ASN A 113 5.42 -7.34 9.54
CA ASN A 113 5.30 -5.88 9.55
C ASN A 113 3.81 -5.51 9.47
N PRO A 114 3.14 -5.17 10.58
CA PRO A 114 1.76 -4.71 10.55
C PRO A 114 1.66 -3.36 9.84
N HIS A 115 0.92 -3.29 8.73
CA HIS A 115 0.70 -2.06 7.98
C HIS A 115 -0.61 -2.12 7.22
N ASN A 116 -1.35 -1.01 7.20
CA ASN A 116 -2.60 -0.84 6.45
C ASN A 116 -3.62 -2.00 6.64
N GLY A 117 -3.84 -2.41 7.89
CA GLY A 117 -4.83 -3.43 8.25
C GLY A 117 -4.41 -4.88 8.02
N VAL A 118 -3.16 -5.15 7.62
CA VAL A 118 -2.64 -6.52 7.41
C VAL A 118 -1.23 -6.69 7.96
N ASN A 119 -0.81 -7.95 8.13
CA ASN A 119 0.58 -8.30 8.40
C ASN A 119 1.32 -8.57 7.09
N PHE A 120 2.14 -7.62 6.62
CA PHE A 120 3.06 -7.88 5.52
C PHE A 120 4.29 -8.63 6.02
N TYR A 121 4.93 -9.42 5.16
CA TYR A 121 6.22 -10.02 5.47
C TYR A 121 7.08 -10.05 4.21
N PHE A 122 8.33 -9.61 4.36
CA PHE A 122 9.31 -9.61 3.29
C PHE A 122 10.69 -10.00 3.80
N SER A 123 11.30 -10.97 3.12
CA SER A 123 12.74 -11.25 3.19
C SER A 123 13.20 -11.63 1.78
N PRO A 124 14.30 -11.02 1.28
CA PRO A 124 14.80 -11.27 -0.07
C PRO A 124 15.26 -12.72 -0.29
N THR A 125 15.56 -13.45 0.79
CA THR A 125 16.10 -14.82 0.75
C THR A 125 15.08 -15.88 1.15
N ARG A 126 13.83 -15.50 1.47
CA ARG A 126 12.87 -16.45 2.05
C ARG A 126 11.46 -16.34 1.48
N SER A 127 10.78 -15.21 1.69
CA SER A 127 9.34 -15.14 1.44
C SER A 127 8.86 -13.70 1.34
N TRP A 128 7.84 -13.49 0.51
CA TRP A 128 7.13 -12.23 0.40
C TRP A 128 5.62 -12.46 0.35
N GLY A 129 4.84 -11.71 1.13
CA GLY A 129 3.39 -11.82 1.13
C GLY A 129 2.73 -11.03 2.24
N PHE A 130 1.48 -11.40 2.55
CA PHE A 130 0.65 -10.79 3.58
C PHE A 130 -0.25 -11.82 4.25
N ALA A 131 -0.70 -11.50 5.47
CA ALA A 131 -1.61 -12.32 6.27
C ALA A 131 -2.56 -11.44 7.11
N PRO A 132 -3.68 -11.98 7.62
CA PRO A 132 -4.54 -11.27 8.56
C PRO A 132 -3.78 -10.80 9.81
N ILE A 133 -4.17 -9.64 10.36
CA ILE A 133 -3.45 -9.01 11.49
C ILE A 133 -3.50 -9.85 12.78
N ASP A 134 -4.60 -10.60 12.98
CA ASP A 134 -4.88 -11.36 14.21
C ASP A 134 -4.56 -12.86 14.10
N LEU A 135 -3.97 -13.30 12.99
CA LEU A 135 -3.61 -14.71 12.80
C LEU A 135 -2.09 -14.89 12.84
N PRO A 136 -1.59 -15.91 13.55
CA PRO A 136 -0.18 -16.22 13.55
C PRO A 136 0.26 -16.59 12.13
N VAL A 137 1.44 -16.10 11.75
CA VAL A 137 2.08 -16.43 10.49
C VAL A 137 3.15 -17.50 10.73
N ASN A 138 3.25 -18.45 9.81
CA ASN A 138 4.35 -19.40 9.77
C ASN A 138 5.00 -19.39 8.39
N ARG A 139 6.21 -18.83 8.32
CA ARG A 139 7.03 -18.68 7.11
C ARG A 139 8.02 -19.82 6.90
N ASN A 140 7.82 -20.98 7.53
CA ASN A 140 8.70 -22.14 7.34
C ASN A 140 8.94 -22.39 5.85
N SER A 141 10.20 -22.68 5.49
CA SER A 141 10.55 -22.97 4.11
C SER A 141 9.78 -24.21 3.66
N CYS A 142 9.11 -24.14 2.51
CA CYS A 142 8.52 -25.31 1.87
C CYS A 142 9.51 -26.00 0.91
N ASP A 143 10.80 -25.65 1.00
CA ASP A 143 11.87 -26.03 0.07
C ASP A 143 12.87 -27.02 0.71
N PHE A 144 12.40 -27.86 1.64
CA PHE A 144 13.20 -28.93 2.26
C PHE A 144 13.33 -30.17 1.36
#